data_AF-A0AB37NEL2-F1
#
_entry.id   AF-A0AB37NEL2-F1
#
_cell.length_a   1.000
_cell.length_b   1.000
_cell.length_c   1.000
_cell.angle_alpha   90.00
_cell.angle_beta   90.00
_cell.angle_gamma   90.00
#
_symmetry.space_group_name_H-M   'P 1'
#
loop_
_entity.id
_entity.type
_entity.pdbx_description
1 polymer ?
#
loop_
_entity_poly.entity_id
_entity_poly.type
_entity_poly.pdbx_seq_one_letter_code
_entity_poly.pdbx_strand_id
1 'polypeptide(L)'
;MAFDSLAALQRMRQMEQQAAINGKKIVLKRMNDKLDIWLFVLWFVLLIPTLGISFVLLFVYLFRYFFSKEIYVQDIATYDKFYITRDDWTKYKVNKKMNKKETRKLDV
;
A
#
# COMPACT_ATOMS: atom_id res chain seq x y z
N MET A 1 -22.02 16.08 -24.54
CA MET A 1 -21.72 15.87 -23.11
C MET A 1 -20.46 16.66 -22.79
N ALA A 2 -20.61 17.89 -22.31
CA ALA A 2 -19.46 18.70 -21.90
C ALA A 2 -18.88 18.06 -20.63
N PHE A 3 -17.67 17.52 -20.72
CA PHE A 3 -16.94 17.14 -19.52
C PHE A 3 -16.80 18.41 -18.68
N ASP A 4 -17.50 18.38 -17.55
CA ASP A 4 -17.69 19.47 -16.61
C ASP A 4 -16.32 19.83 -16.00
N SER A 5 -15.56 20.66 -16.72
CA SER A 5 -14.19 21.04 -16.38
C SER A 5 -14.11 21.67 -14.99
N LEU A 6 -15.19 22.34 -14.58
CA LEU A 6 -15.39 22.88 -13.23
C LEU A 6 -15.50 21.77 -12.17
N ALA A 7 -16.23 20.69 -12.44
CA ALA A 7 -16.32 19.56 -11.51
C ALA A 7 -15.01 18.78 -11.38
N ALA A 8 -14.19 18.73 -12.43
CA ALA A 8 -12.83 18.17 -12.36
C ALA A 8 -11.90 19.05 -11.53
N LEU A 9 -11.96 20.38 -11.71
CA LEU A 9 -11.17 21.35 -10.96
C LEU A 9 -11.54 21.36 -9.46
N GLN A 10 -12.83 21.22 -9.15
CA GLN A 10 -13.33 21.17 -7.78
C GLN A 10 -12.88 19.90 -7.04
N ARG A 11 -12.80 18.76 -7.74
CA ARG A 11 -12.19 17.53 -7.20
C ARG A 11 -10.68 17.70 -6.97
N MET A 12 -9.95 18.34 -7.88
CA MET A 12 -8.53 18.63 -7.67
C MET A 12 -8.29 19.51 -6.43
N ARG A 13 -9.07 20.58 -6.26
CA ARG A 13 -8.96 21.43 -5.06
C ARG A 13 -9.34 20.72 -3.78
N GLN A 14 -10.34 19.82 -3.81
CA GLN A 14 -10.65 18.98 -2.66
C GLN A 14 -9.49 18.03 -2.32
N MET A 15 -8.80 17.48 -3.32
CA MET A 15 -7.60 16.65 -3.11
C MET A 15 -6.42 17.47 -2.54
N GLU A 16 -6.18 18.69 -3.04
CA GLU A 16 -5.15 19.60 -2.50
C GLU A 16 -5.47 20.05 -1.07
N GLN A 17 -6.74 20.38 -0.78
CA GLN A 17 -7.17 20.76 0.56
C GLN A 17 -7.08 19.57 1.53
N GLN A 18 -7.40 18.35 1.10
CA GLN A 18 -7.19 17.14 1.92
C GLN A 18 -5.70 16.86 2.16
N ALA A 19 -4.83 17.09 1.18
CA ALA A 19 -3.38 16.99 1.34
C ALA A 19 -2.81 18.08 2.27
N ALA A 20 -3.39 19.28 2.26
CA ALA A 20 -3.01 20.40 3.14
C ALA A 20 -3.53 20.22 4.58
N ILE A 21 -4.75 19.72 4.77
CA ILE A 21 -5.36 19.44 6.08
C ILE A 21 -4.66 18.26 6.78
N ASN A 22 -4.21 17.26 6.04
CA ASN A 22 -3.38 16.16 6.58
C ASN A 22 -1.91 16.54 6.80
N GLY A 23 -1.56 17.82 6.61
CA GLY A 23 -0.30 18.40 7.04
C GLY A 23 0.93 17.67 6.52
N LYS A 24 1.13 17.59 5.19
CA LYS A 24 2.36 17.05 4.56
C LYS A 24 2.84 15.68 5.09
N LYS A 25 1.99 14.94 5.79
CA LYS A 25 2.37 13.68 6.43
C LYS A 25 2.02 12.57 5.45
N ILE A 26 3.01 12.13 4.70
CA ILE A 26 2.86 10.98 3.81
C ILE A 26 2.55 9.77 4.70
N VAL A 27 1.30 9.29 4.68
CA VAL A 27 0.88 8.12 5.45
C VAL A 27 0.69 6.97 4.48
N LEU A 28 1.75 6.18 4.32
CA LEU A 28 1.74 5.03 3.43
C LEU A 28 1.15 3.81 4.15
N LYS A 29 0.19 3.14 3.50
CA LYS A 29 -0.39 1.86 3.91
C LYS A 29 0.02 0.77 2.93
N ARG A 30 0.51 -0.35 3.43
CA ARG A 30 0.79 -1.52 2.58
C ARG A 30 -0.53 -2.10 2.09
N MET A 31 -0.65 -2.32 0.78
CA MET A 31 -1.78 -3.01 0.16
C MET A 31 -1.32 -4.34 -0.40
N ASN A 32 -2.25 -5.29 -0.49
CA ASN A 32 -2.03 -6.52 -1.22
C ASN A 32 -2.27 -6.24 -2.71
N ASP A 33 -1.40 -6.80 -3.55
CA ASP A 33 -1.57 -6.68 -4.98
C ASP A 33 -2.75 -7.51 -5.47
N LYS A 34 -3.29 -7.14 -6.64
CA LYS A 34 -4.32 -7.94 -7.33
C LYS A 34 -3.84 -9.37 -7.57
N LEU A 35 -2.53 -9.54 -7.80
CA LEU A 35 -1.90 -10.84 -7.96
C LEU A 35 -1.94 -11.67 -6.68
N ASP A 36 -1.69 -11.07 -5.51
CA ASP A 36 -1.76 -11.77 -4.22
C ASP A 36 -3.19 -12.27 -3.94
N ILE A 37 -4.20 -11.45 -4.28
CA ILE A 37 -5.61 -11.81 -4.16
C ILE A 37 -5.94 -13.00 -5.08
N TRP A 38 -5.51 -12.94 -6.35
CA TRP A 38 -5.74 -14.01 -7.31
C TRP A 38 -5.06 -15.32 -6.89
N LEU A 39 -3.84 -15.23 -6.34
CA LEU A 39 -3.09 -16.38 -5.88
C LEU A 39 -3.75 -17.03 -4.65
N PHE A 40 -4.31 -16.23 -3.74
CA PHE A 40 -5.06 -16.73 -2.58
C PHE A 40 -6.36 -17.42 -2.99
N VAL A 41 -7.09 -16.86 -3.96
CA VAL A 41 -8.32 -17.47 -4.50
C VAL A 41 -7.99 -18.78 -5.22
N LEU A 42 -6.98 -18.80 -6.09
CA LEU A 42 -6.50 -20.03 -6.74
C LEU A 42 -6.12 -21.08 -5.70
N TRP A 43 -5.36 -20.70 -4.68
CA TRP A 43 -4.96 -21.61 -3.62
C TRP A 43 -6.17 -22.26 -2.94
N PHE A 44 -7.19 -21.48 -2.58
CA PHE A 44 -8.39 -22.00 -1.93
C PHE A 44 -9.20 -22.93 -2.85
N VAL A 45 -9.35 -22.59 -4.13
CA VAL A 45 -10.06 -23.41 -5.11
C VAL A 45 -9.33 -24.71 -5.39
N LEU A 46 -8.00 -24.67 -5.51
CA LEU A 46 -7.17 -25.86 -5.74
C LEU A 46 -6.94 -26.71 -4.48
N LEU A 47 -7.25 -26.19 -3.28
CA LEU A 47 -7.10 -26.92 -2.03
C LEU A 47 -8.05 -28.13 -1.95
N ILE A 48 -9.25 -28.00 -2.52
CA ILE A 48 -10.29 -29.03 -2.46
C ILE A 48 -9.90 -30.29 -3.26
N PRO A 49 -9.42 -30.19 -4.52
CA PRO A 49 -9.00 -31.37 -5.28
C PRO A 49 -7.50 -31.71 -5.19
N THR A 50 -6.63 -30.74 -4.90
CA THR A 50 -5.18 -30.85 -5.16
C THR A 50 -4.34 -30.25 -4.03
N LEU A 51 -4.21 -30.99 -2.94
CA LEU A 51 -3.31 -30.65 -1.83
C LEU A 51 -1.87 -30.41 -2.31
N GLY A 52 -1.37 -31.21 -3.25
CA GLY A 52 0.00 -31.06 -3.80
C GLY A 52 0.23 -29.75 -4.56
N ILE A 53 -0.70 -29.34 -5.43
CA ILE A 53 -0.57 -28.11 -6.22
C ILE A 53 -0.72 -26.87 -5.33
N SER A 54 -1.55 -26.98 -4.29
CA SER A 54 -1.71 -25.92 -3.28
C SER A 54 -0.40 -25.62 -2.55
N PHE A 55 0.42 -26.64 -2.26
CA PHE A 55 1.75 -26.42 -1.67
C PHE A 55 2.69 -25.68 -2.63
N VAL A 56 2.68 -26.01 -3.93
CA VAL A 56 3.50 -25.33 -4.93
C VAL A 56 3.11 -23.86 -5.06
N LEU A 57 1.81 -23.56 -5.13
CA LEU A 57 1.29 -22.19 -5.15
C LEU A 57 1.71 -21.38 -3.92
N LEU A 58 1.66 -22.00 -2.74
CA LEU A 58 2.09 -21.38 -1.48
C LEU A 58 3.60 -21.13 -1.46
N PHE A 59 4.40 -22.05 -2.03
CA PHE A 59 5.85 -21.90 -2.17
C PHE A 59 6.19 -20.73 -3.11
N VAL A 60 5.51 -20.63 -4.25
CA VAL A 60 5.68 -19.52 -5.20
C VAL A 60 5.28 -18.19 -4.56
N TYR A 61 4.18 -18.17 -3.80
CA TYR A 61 3.74 -16.98 -3.05
C TYR A 61 4.81 -16.53 -2.04
N LEU A 62 5.29 -17.44 -1.21
CA LEU A 62 6.33 -17.15 -0.21
C LEU A 62 7.62 -16.68 -0.87
N PHE A 63 8.07 -17.37 -1.93
CA PHE A 63 9.27 -17.01 -2.65
C PHE A 63 9.15 -15.58 -3.22
N ARG A 64 8.05 -15.26 -3.90
CA ARG A 64 7.78 -13.91 -4.38
C ARG A 64 7.72 -12.91 -3.23
N TYR A 65 7.04 -13.22 -2.13
CA TYR A 65 6.94 -12.32 -0.98
C TYR A 65 8.30 -12.00 -0.33
N PHE A 66 9.21 -12.99 -0.25
CA PHE A 66 10.54 -12.79 0.32
C PHE A 66 11.51 -12.09 -0.63
N PHE A 67 11.47 -12.41 -1.93
CA PHE A 67 12.39 -11.89 -2.93
C PHE A 67 11.88 -10.64 -3.68
N SER A 68 10.62 -10.27 -3.54
CA SER A 68 10.08 -9.03 -4.12
C SER A 68 10.79 -7.81 -3.52
N LYS A 69 11.47 -7.08 -4.40
CA LYS A 69 12.13 -5.81 -4.07
C LYS A 69 11.14 -4.65 -4.02
N GLU A 70 9.99 -4.81 -4.67
CA GLU A 70 8.95 -3.79 -4.78
C GLU A 70 7.77 -4.13 -3.88
N ILE A 71 7.25 -3.11 -3.21
CA ILE A 71 6.13 -3.22 -2.28
C ILE A 71 5.03 -2.30 -2.77
N TYR A 72 3.85 -2.84 -2.96
CA TYR A 72 2.67 -2.06 -3.27
C TYR A 72 2.16 -1.32 -2.03
N VAL A 73 2.12 0.00 -2.12
CA VAL A 73 1.66 0.87 -1.06
C VAL A 73 0.67 1.88 -1.59
N GLN A 74 -0.24 2.29 -0.71
CA GLN A 74 -1.21 3.33 -0.96
C GLN A 74 -0.87 4.52 -0.06
N ASP A 75 -0.79 5.71 -0.65
CA ASP A 75 -0.80 6.93 0.14
C ASP A 75 -2.22 7.20 0.63
N ILE A 76 -2.40 7.31 1.95
CA ILE A 76 -3.69 7.58 2.56
C ILE A 76 -4.11 9.04 2.34
N ALA A 77 -3.16 9.95 2.14
CA ALA A 77 -3.47 11.37 1.91
C ALA A 77 -4.01 11.62 0.50
N THR A 78 -3.40 10.98 -0.50
CA THR A 78 -3.72 11.19 -1.93
C THR A 78 -4.59 10.05 -2.51
N TYR A 79 -4.76 8.95 -1.76
CA TYR A 79 -5.37 7.68 -2.21
C TYR A 79 -4.66 6.98 -3.37
N ASP A 80 -3.54 7.54 -3.84
CA ASP A 80 -2.79 7.02 -4.96
C ASP A 80 -2.01 5.75 -4.59
N LYS A 81 -1.84 4.85 -5.56
CA LYS A 81 -1.28 3.52 -5.36
C LYS A 81 -0.07 3.32 -6.26
N PHE A 82 1.07 3.02 -5.66
CA PHE A 82 2.32 2.89 -6.39
C PHE A 82 3.24 1.84 -5.74
N TYR A 83 4.25 1.42 -6.50
CA TYR A 83 5.27 0.51 -6.02
C TYR A 83 6.43 1.32 -5.43
N ILE A 84 6.88 0.93 -4.24
CA ILE A 84 8.07 1.49 -3.60
C ILE A 84 9.06 0.36 -3.32
N THR A 85 10.35 0.63 -3.46
CA THR A 85 11.42 -0.28 -3.07
C THR A 85 11.35 -0.63 -1.58
N ARG A 86 11.68 -1.88 -1.24
CA ARG A 86 11.72 -2.38 0.13
C ARG A 86 12.63 -1.57 1.05
N ASP A 87 13.73 -1.04 0.53
CA ASP A 87 14.64 -0.15 1.25
C ASP A 87 13.96 1.16 1.66
N ASP A 88 13.26 1.81 0.73
CA ASP A 88 12.55 3.06 0.98
C ASP A 88 11.36 2.86 1.93
N TRP A 89 10.66 1.72 1.83
CA TRP A 89 9.65 1.32 2.80
C TRP A 89 10.23 1.14 4.22
N THR A 90 11.44 0.59 4.31
CA THR A 90 12.11 0.38 5.59
C THR A 90 12.55 1.72 6.20
N LYS A 91 13.15 2.61 5.40
CA LYS A 91 13.49 3.98 5.80
C LYS A 91 12.24 4.75 6.27
N TYR A 92 11.14 4.65 5.55
CA TYR A 92 9.86 5.24 5.92
C TYR A 92 9.38 4.77 7.32
N LYS A 93 9.41 3.46 7.58
CA LYS A 93 8.99 2.90 8.88
C LYS A 93 9.88 3.37 10.03
N VAL A 94 11.20 3.46 9.81
CA VAL A 94 12.16 3.96 10.81
C VAL A 94 11.87 5.43 11.11
N ASN A 95 11.74 6.27 10.10
CA ASN A 95 11.45 7.70 10.27
C ASN A 95 10.12 7.93 11.00
N LYS A 96 9.08 7.16 10.68
CA LYS A 96 7.79 7.23 11.39
C LYS A 96 7.92 6.88 12.88
N LYS A 97 8.76 5.89 13.22
CA LYS A 97 9.02 5.49 14.61
C LYS A 97 9.81 6.55 15.37
N MET A 98 10.81 7.17 14.73
CA MET A 98 11.62 8.23 15.35
C MET A 98 10.80 9.48 15.63
N ASN A 99 10.04 9.97 14.66
CA ASN A 99 9.15 11.13 14.84
C ASN A 99 8.10 10.91 15.96
N LYS A 100 7.58 9.68 16.11
CA LYS A 100 6.68 9.33 17.23
C LYS A 100 7.38 9.35 18.59
N LYS A 101 8.66 8.99 18.64
CA LYS A 101 9.45 9.04 19.87
C LYS A 101 9.78 10.48 20.25
N GLU A 102 10.10 11.34 19.30
CA GLU A 102 10.39 12.75 19.54
C GLU A 102 9.16 13.50 20.04
N THR A 103 8.00 13.32 19.41
CA THR A 103 6.73 13.88 19.90
C THR A 103 6.39 13.43 21.32
N ARG A 104 6.65 12.16 21.68
CA ARG A 104 6.45 11.67 23.06
C ARG A 104 7.43 12.28 24.08
N LYS A 105 8.61 12.75 23.66
CA LYS A 105 9.58 13.40 24.55
C LYS A 105 9.28 14.87 24.79
N LEU A 106 8.52 15.51 23.90
CA LEU A 106 8.09 16.90 24.02
C LEU A 106 6.83 17.06 24.88
N ASP A 107 6.09 15.96 25.10
CA ASP A 107 4.84 15.88 25.86
C ASP A 107 5.05 15.43 27.32
N VAL A 108 6.32 15.36 27.78
CA VAL A 108 6.75 15.00 29.15
C VAL A 108 7.55 16.16 29.71
#